data_AF-A0A1F6Y3X2-F1
#
_entry.id   AF-A0A1F6Y3X2-F1
#
_cell.length_a   1.000
_cell.length_b   1.000
_cell.length_c   1.000
_cell.angle_alpha   90.00
_cell.angle_beta   90.00
_cell.angle_gamma   90.00
#
_symmetry.space_group_name_H-M   'P 1'
#
loop_
_entity.id
_entity.type
_entity.pdbx_description
1 polymer ?
#
loop_
_entity_poly.entity_id
_entity_poly.type
_entity_poly.pdbx_seq_one_letter_code
_entity_poly.pdbx_strand_id
1 'polypeptide(L)'
;MFNFTDREKTNEAIQTEQKGLTYNTETLENLINKDTDQDGVLDWEERLWGTDGTKKDTDNDGIPDNLAIEKLKTEQGESSLSNEENQNTENLTETDKFSRELFSTIATLSQNGEIDQATIDKLSSSLAEQIKNPTIQKIFLLSDLKIIKDDPKTIEQAVKNYDDGLNNIYKKHPTNRTVMEVLQDFIIDENNVNIAALEELDPINMQVKGIMDDLVKMSVPQSIASLHLDVINGLERLYENINNIKLFETDVVVALGAISQYQTNTDLLEKVATNLTNTIKQKLSN
;
A
#
# COMPACT_ATOMS: atom_id res chain seq x y z
N MET A 1 -39.85 13.69 -9.57
CA MET A 1 -39.05 14.22 -10.71
C MET A 1 -37.72 14.62 -10.12
N PHE A 2 -36.77 13.68 -10.05
CA PHE A 2 -35.44 13.92 -9.47
C PHE A 2 -34.51 14.29 -10.63
N ASN A 3 -33.97 15.51 -10.58
CA ASN A 3 -33.10 16.05 -11.62
C ASN A 3 -31.76 15.31 -11.60
N PHE A 4 -31.47 14.67 -12.73
CA PHE A 4 -30.16 14.15 -13.12
C PHE A 4 -29.29 15.30 -13.64
N THR A 5 -28.67 16.07 -12.75
CA THR A 5 -27.58 16.99 -13.11
C THR A 5 -26.82 17.32 -11.84
N ASP A 6 -25.89 16.46 -11.43
CA ASP A 6 -24.78 16.78 -10.50
C ASP A 6 -23.76 15.62 -10.43
N ARG A 7 -23.45 14.99 -11.58
CA ARG A 7 -22.44 13.91 -11.67
C ARG A 7 -21.33 14.18 -12.68
N GLU A 8 -21.08 15.44 -13.00
CA GLU A 8 -19.90 15.84 -13.76
C GLU A 8 -19.35 17.14 -13.16
N LYS A 9 -18.35 17.02 -12.28
CA LYS A 9 -17.26 17.97 -11.96
C LYS A 9 -16.68 17.81 -10.55
N THR A 10 -16.37 16.58 -10.15
CA THR A 10 -15.35 16.36 -9.10
C THR A 10 -14.37 15.30 -9.59
N ASN A 11 -13.71 15.63 -10.71
CA ASN A 11 -12.37 15.13 -11.03
C ASN A 11 -11.38 16.23 -10.65
N GLU A 12 -11.45 16.70 -9.40
CA GLU A 12 -10.29 17.34 -8.80
C GLU A 12 -9.40 16.20 -8.35
N ALA A 13 -8.26 16.07 -9.02
CA ALA A 13 -7.17 15.24 -8.59
C ALA A 13 -6.97 15.49 -7.10
N ILE A 14 -7.08 14.43 -6.29
CA ILE A 14 -6.54 14.43 -4.95
C ILE A 14 -5.02 14.48 -5.16
N GLN A 15 -4.48 15.68 -5.40
CA GLN A 15 -3.15 16.01 -4.95
C GLN A 15 -3.29 16.09 -3.44
N THR A 16 -3.07 14.97 -2.77
CA THR A 16 -2.55 15.04 -1.41
C THR A 16 -1.31 15.93 -1.50
N GLU A 17 -1.41 17.17 -1.03
CA GLU A 17 -0.24 17.91 -0.59
C GLU A 17 0.39 17.03 0.48
N GLN A 18 1.37 16.20 0.09
CA GLN A 18 2.36 15.68 1.01
C GLN A 18 3.04 16.92 1.58
N LYS A 19 2.53 17.37 2.72
CA LYS A 19 3.10 18.49 3.45
C LYS A 19 4.37 17.95 4.08
N GLY A 20 5.45 17.91 3.27
CA GLY A 20 6.71 17.28 3.64
C GLY A 20 7.20 17.76 5.00
N LEU A 21 7.70 16.83 5.81
CA LEU A 21 8.28 17.12 7.12
C LEU A 21 9.37 18.19 6.96
N THR A 22 9.38 19.27 7.75
CA THR A 22 10.34 20.38 7.59
C THR A 22 11.38 20.42 8.72
N TYR A 23 12.67 20.58 8.41
CA TYR A 23 13.78 20.82 9.36
C TYR A 23 14.45 22.16 9.06
N ASN A 24 14.51 23.04 10.06
CA ASN A 24 15.14 24.37 9.96
C ASN A 24 14.82 25.13 8.65
N THR A 25 13.56 25.06 8.20
CA THR A 25 12.98 25.68 6.98
C THR A 25 13.07 24.90 5.65
N GLU A 26 13.79 23.78 5.59
CA GLU A 26 13.82 22.91 4.41
C GLU A 26 12.95 21.67 4.58
N THR A 27 12.38 21.12 3.50
CA THR A 27 11.68 19.84 3.55
C THR A 27 12.68 18.70 3.69
N LEU A 28 12.30 17.64 4.40
CA LEU A 28 13.10 16.44 4.57
C LEU A 28 13.44 15.81 3.22
N GLU A 29 12.46 15.79 2.31
CA GLU A 29 12.64 15.34 0.93
C GLU A 29 13.75 16.11 0.21
N ASN A 30 13.84 17.44 0.39
CA ASN A 30 14.91 18.23 -0.22
C ASN A 30 16.27 17.94 0.43
N LEU A 31 16.30 17.71 1.74
CA LEU A 31 17.53 17.43 2.48
C LEU A 31 18.12 16.06 2.10
N ILE A 32 17.29 15.01 2.00
CA ILE A 32 17.74 13.65 1.70
C ILE A 32 18.11 13.47 0.22
N ASN A 33 17.59 14.32 -0.67
CA ASN A 33 17.90 14.30 -2.10
C ASN A 33 18.89 15.41 -2.51
N LYS A 34 19.56 16.03 -1.53
CA LYS A 34 20.53 17.10 -1.78
C LYS A 34 21.85 16.52 -2.28
N ASP A 35 22.33 17.06 -3.39
CA ASP A 35 23.65 16.83 -3.98
C ASP A 35 24.22 18.21 -4.32
N THR A 36 25.08 18.73 -3.45
CA THR A 36 25.51 20.14 -3.47
C THR A 36 26.56 20.40 -4.53
N ASP A 37 27.45 19.46 -4.77
CA ASP A 37 28.53 19.58 -5.75
C ASP A 37 28.20 18.97 -7.12
N GLN A 38 27.09 18.23 -7.23
CA GLN A 38 26.56 17.61 -8.44
C GLN A 38 27.53 16.58 -9.02
N ASP A 39 28.18 15.79 -8.17
CA ASP A 39 29.02 14.67 -8.58
C ASP A 39 28.23 13.35 -8.74
N GLY A 40 26.96 13.34 -8.31
CA GLY A 40 26.05 12.20 -8.39
C GLY A 40 25.97 11.38 -7.10
N VAL A 41 26.66 11.77 -6.03
CA VAL A 41 26.51 11.24 -4.68
C VAL A 41 25.71 12.23 -3.83
N LEU A 42 24.79 11.74 -3.00
CA LEU A 42 23.99 12.62 -2.14
C LEU A 42 24.82 13.09 -0.94
N ASP A 43 24.62 14.34 -0.49
CA ASP A 43 25.35 14.98 0.62
C ASP A 43 25.42 14.08 1.88
N TRP A 44 24.32 13.36 2.18
CA TRP A 44 24.25 12.49 3.36
C TRP A 44 25.08 11.20 3.17
N GLU A 45 25.18 10.71 1.94
CA GLU A 45 25.94 9.52 1.58
C GLU A 45 27.43 9.83 1.63
N GLU A 46 27.85 10.97 1.09
CA GLU A 46 29.23 11.45 1.17
C GLU A 46 29.72 11.57 2.61
N ARG A 47 28.88 12.10 3.49
CA ARG A 47 29.18 12.17 4.93
C ARG A 47 29.38 10.79 5.56
N LEU A 48 28.67 9.77 5.08
CA LEU A 48 28.83 8.39 5.55
C LEU A 48 30.17 7.80 5.10
N TRP A 49 30.62 8.14 3.89
CA TRP A 49 31.91 7.72 3.33
C TRP A 49 33.09 8.60 3.76
N GLY A 50 32.82 9.72 4.42
CA GLY A 50 33.83 10.65 4.93
C GLY A 50 34.31 11.68 3.90
N THR A 51 33.58 11.85 2.80
CA THR A 51 33.80 12.92 1.81
C THR A 51 32.98 14.16 2.17
N ASP A 52 33.27 15.29 1.52
CA ASP A 52 32.66 16.60 1.72
C ASP A 52 31.80 16.94 0.51
N GLY A 53 30.47 16.83 0.65
CA GLY A 53 29.55 17.06 -0.46
C GLY A 53 29.47 18.47 -1.03
N THR A 54 30.30 19.38 -0.54
CA THR A 54 30.53 20.66 -1.22
C THR A 54 31.67 20.60 -2.25
N LYS A 55 32.34 19.46 -2.40
CA LYS A 55 33.52 19.28 -3.26
C LYS A 55 33.50 17.93 -3.98
N LYS A 56 33.47 17.97 -5.32
CA LYS A 56 33.51 16.75 -6.17
C LYS A 56 34.76 15.86 -5.97
N ASP A 57 35.79 16.40 -5.33
CA ASP A 57 37.06 15.74 -5.01
C ASP A 57 37.51 16.34 -3.66
N THR A 58 37.22 15.62 -2.58
CA THR A 58 37.37 16.12 -1.21
C THR A 58 38.83 16.36 -0.84
N ASP A 59 39.73 15.43 -1.21
CA ASP A 59 41.14 15.46 -0.83
C ASP A 59 42.07 16.05 -1.90
N ASN A 60 41.52 16.40 -3.06
CA ASN A 60 42.20 16.98 -4.22
C ASN A 60 43.33 16.08 -4.76
N ASP A 61 43.16 14.76 -4.69
CA ASP A 61 44.11 13.79 -5.23
C ASP A 61 43.93 13.52 -6.74
N GLY A 62 42.84 14.05 -7.33
CA GLY A 62 42.49 13.92 -8.74
C GLY A 62 41.51 12.77 -9.04
N ILE A 63 41.02 12.06 -8.02
CA ILE A 63 39.96 11.05 -8.11
C ILE A 63 38.68 11.67 -7.52
N PRO A 64 37.61 11.84 -8.31
CA PRO A 64 36.33 12.31 -7.80
C PRO A 64 35.74 11.37 -6.74
N ASP A 65 35.00 11.95 -5.79
CA ASP A 65 34.47 11.24 -4.61
C ASP A 65 33.52 10.10 -5.01
N ASN A 66 32.66 10.31 -6.02
CA ASN A 66 31.80 9.26 -6.57
C ASN A 66 32.54 7.97 -6.99
N LEU A 67 33.70 8.09 -7.64
CA LEU A 67 34.52 6.95 -8.08
C LEU A 67 35.25 6.30 -6.90
N ALA A 68 35.74 7.11 -5.95
CA ALA A 68 36.36 6.61 -4.73
C ALA A 68 35.37 5.77 -3.90
N ILE A 69 34.14 6.25 -3.75
CA ILE A 69 33.05 5.57 -3.05
C ILE A 69 32.64 4.28 -3.77
N GLU A 70 32.43 4.31 -5.08
CA GLU A 70 32.07 3.11 -5.85
C GLU A 70 33.12 2.00 -5.73
N LYS A 71 34.40 2.37 -5.73
CA LYS A 71 35.50 1.43 -5.50
C LYS A 71 35.43 0.81 -4.10
N LEU A 72 35.18 1.62 -3.05
CA LEU A 72 35.05 1.12 -1.68
C LEU A 72 33.86 0.16 -1.52
N LYS A 73 32.70 0.47 -2.12
CA LYS A 73 31.53 -0.42 -2.15
C LYS A 73 31.88 -1.78 -2.77
N THR A 74 32.55 -1.74 -3.91
CA THR A 74 32.98 -2.96 -4.63
C THR A 74 33.99 -3.78 -3.82
N GLU A 75 34.94 -3.13 -3.14
CA GLU A 75 35.94 -3.78 -2.27
C GLU A 75 35.31 -4.39 -1.00
N GLN A 76 34.22 -3.81 -0.49
CA GLN A 76 33.46 -4.33 0.65
C GLN A 76 32.48 -5.45 0.27
N GLY A 77 32.44 -5.86 -1.01
CA GLY A 77 31.58 -6.95 -1.48
C GLY A 77 30.14 -6.52 -1.73
N GLU A 78 29.83 -5.23 -1.66
CA GLU A 78 28.60 -4.70 -2.25
C GLU A 78 28.79 -4.73 -3.76
N SER A 79 28.23 -5.76 -4.39
CA SER A 79 28.22 -5.86 -5.85
C SER A 79 27.28 -4.80 -6.41
N SER A 80 27.82 -3.61 -6.68
CA SER A 80 27.19 -2.68 -7.60
C SER A 80 27.23 -3.31 -8.99
N LEU A 81 26.07 -3.79 -9.44
CA LEU A 81 25.82 -3.95 -10.88
C LEU A 81 25.64 -2.54 -11.47
N SER A 82 26.73 -1.80 -11.64
CA SER A 82 26.77 -0.53 -12.35
C SER A 82 27.73 -0.63 -13.52
N ASN A 83 27.23 -1.18 -14.63
CA ASN A 83 27.72 -0.79 -15.94
C ASN A 83 26.57 -0.08 -16.66
N GLU A 84 26.89 1.11 -17.14
CA GLU A 84 26.21 1.88 -18.20
C GLU A 84 24.92 2.64 -17.83
N GLU A 85 25.05 3.98 -17.81
CA GLU A 85 24.18 5.02 -18.43
C GLU A 85 22.67 4.78 -18.61
N ASN A 86 22.03 4.00 -17.76
CA ASN A 86 20.58 4.00 -17.63
C ASN A 86 20.22 4.26 -16.19
N GLN A 87 19.26 5.16 -15.99
CA GLN A 87 18.49 5.32 -14.77
C GLN A 87 17.76 4.01 -14.44
N ASN A 88 18.49 2.96 -14.09
CA ASN A 88 17.95 1.76 -13.50
C ASN A 88 17.50 2.17 -12.11
N THR A 89 16.23 2.55 -12.00
CA THR A 89 15.53 2.63 -10.74
C THR A 89 15.76 1.30 -10.02
N GLU A 90 16.62 1.33 -9.02
CA GLU A 90 16.86 0.22 -8.12
C GLU A 90 15.49 -0.31 -7.66
N ASN A 91 15.24 -1.61 -7.80
CA ASN A 91 13.97 -2.22 -7.40
C ASN A 91 13.94 -2.38 -5.88
N LEU A 92 13.79 -1.25 -5.18
CA LEU A 92 13.74 -1.15 -3.73
C LEU A 92 12.36 -1.57 -3.19
N THR A 93 12.37 -2.38 -2.14
CA THR A 93 11.17 -2.63 -1.31
C THR A 93 10.79 -1.36 -0.54
N GLU A 94 9.58 -1.28 0.03
CA GLU A 94 9.23 -0.16 0.89
C GLU A 94 10.08 -0.15 2.17
N THR A 95 10.46 -1.34 2.66
CA THR A 95 11.44 -1.48 3.75
C THR A 95 12.80 -0.89 3.40
N ASP A 96 13.30 -1.07 2.17
CA ASP A 96 14.56 -0.47 1.72
C ASP A 96 14.45 1.05 1.62
N LYS A 97 13.34 1.54 1.03
CA LYS A 97 13.07 2.98 0.92
C LYS A 97 12.99 3.63 2.30
N PHE A 98 12.26 3.01 3.22
CA PHE A 98 12.17 3.44 4.60
C PHE A 98 13.55 3.44 5.28
N SER A 99 14.34 2.38 5.10
CA SER A 99 15.68 2.29 5.69
C SER A 99 16.59 3.41 5.17
N ARG A 100 16.55 3.70 3.86
CA ARG A 100 17.31 4.81 3.26
C ARG A 100 16.85 6.16 3.78
N GLU A 101 15.54 6.39 3.88
CA GLU A 101 14.98 7.62 4.45
C GLU A 101 15.42 7.78 5.92
N LEU A 102 15.36 6.71 6.70
CA LEU A 102 15.78 6.70 8.10
C LEU A 102 17.28 7.04 8.25
N PHE A 103 18.16 6.35 7.52
CA PHE A 103 19.60 6.56 7.63
C PHE A 103 20.03 7.93 7.07
N SER A 104 19.48 8.36 5.94
CA SER A 104 19.75 9.69 5.40
C SER A 104 19.30 10.80 6.35
N THR A 105 18.13 10.65 6.97
CA THR A 105 17.64 11.57 8.00
C THR A 105 18.58 11.63 9.19
N ILE A 106 19.01 10.47 9.71
CA ILE A 106 19.96 10.43 10.84
C ILE A 106 21.28 11.10 10.45
N ALA A 107 21.87 10.75 9.31
CA ALA A 107 23.15 11.30 8.86
C ALA A 107 23.11 12.82 8.63
N THR A 108 22.00 13.31 8.09
CA THR A 108 21.79 14.75 7.86
C THR A 108 21.65 15.51 9.18
N LEU A 109 20.86 14.96 10.11
CA LEU A 109 20.47 15.67 11.32
C LEU A 109 21.43 15.47 12.50
N SER A 110 22.26 14.41 12.49
CA SER A 110 23.29 14.18 13.51
C SER A 110 24.52 15.07 13.25
N GLN A 111 24.42 16.38 13.55
CA GLN A 111 25.53 17.30 13.29
C GLN A 111 26.78 17.04 14.15
N ASN A 112 26.62 16.46 15.36
CA ASN A 112 27.72 16.18 16.30
C ASN A 112 27.65 14.76 16.91
N GLY A 113 26.93 13.83 16.29
CA GLY A 113 26.69 12.48 16.85
C GLY A 113 25.62 12.41 17.95
N GLU A 114 24.99 13.54 18.29
CA GLU A 114 23.80 13.57 19.16
C GLU A 114 22.53 13.68 18.32
N ILE A 115 21.55 12.82 18.62
CA ILE A 115 20.21 12.85 18.03
C ILE A 115 19.32 13.69 18.95
N ASP A 116 18.87 14.85 18.50
CA ASP A 116 17.96 15.70 19.27
C ASP A 116 16.51 15.16 19.24
N GLN A 117 15.68 15.63 20.17
CA GLN A 117 14.28 15.20 20.26
C GLN A 117 13.49 15.51 18.97
N ALA A 118 13.81 16.62 18.29
CA ALA A 118 13.14 17.00 17.04
C ALA A 118 13.42 16.00 15.91
N THR A 119 14.61 15.39 15.91
CA THR A 119 14.97 14.31 15.00
C THR A 119 14.19 13.05 15.33
N ILE A 120 14.09 12.67 16.62
CA ILE A 120 13.29 11.51 17.07
C ILE A 120 11.81 11.64 16.66
N ASP A 121 11.23 12.82 16.86
CA ASP A 121 9.82 13.07 16.53
C ASP A 121 9.55 12.96 15.02
N LYS A 122 10.51 13.37 14.19
CA LYS A 122 10.44 13.25 12.72
C LYS A 122 10.55 11.81 12.26
N LEU A 123 11.52 11.06 12.80
CA LEU A 123 11.67 9.64 12.50
C LEU A 123 10.39 8.87 12.86
N SER A 124 9.81 9.18 14.02
CA SER A 124 8.55 8.59 14.48
C SER A 124 7.39 8.92 13.53
N SER A 125 7.34 10.15 13.01
CA SER A 125 6.30 10.59 12.09
C SER A 125 6.44 9.95 10.70
N SER A 126 7.67 9.90 10.15
CA SER A 126 7.96 9.24 8.87
C SER A 126 7.61 7.75 8.93
N LEU A 127 8.01 7.05 10.00
CA LEU A 127 7.62 5.65 10.24
C LEU A 127 6.10 5.48 10.26
N ALA A 128 5.38 6.35 10.98
CA ALA A 128 3.93 6.29 11.05
C ALA A 128 3.24 6.56 9.70
N GLU A 129 3.82 7.41 8.86
CA GLU A 129 3.31 7.74 7.53
C GLU A 129 3.55 6.60 6.53
N GLN A 130 4.77 6.05 6.53
CA GLN A 130 5.17 4.88 5.72
C GLN A 130 4.28 3.66 6.01
N ILE A 131 4.03 3.34 7.29
CA ILE A 131 3.14 2.23 7.69
C ILE A 131 1.67 2.50 7.29
N LYS A 132 1.25 3.77 7.26
CA LYS A 132 -0.14 4.12 6.92
C LYS A 132 -0.40 4.14 5.42
N ASN A 133 0.61 4.39 4.59
CA ASN A 133 0.40 4.58 3.16
C ASN A 133 -0.06 3.28 2.50
N PRO A 134 -1.30 3.21 1.97
CA PRO A 134 -1.73 2.02 1.26
C PRO A 134 -0.94 1.91 -0.04
N THR A 135 -0.43 0.71 -0.32
CA THR A 135 0.01 0.35 -1.67
C THR A 135 -1.16 0.55 -2.64
N ILE A 136 -0.90 1.03 -3.85
CA ILE A 136 -1.95 1.24 -4.86
C ILE A 136 -2.67 -0.10 -5.09
N GLN A 137 -3.96 -0.12 -4.79
CA GLN A 137 -4.81 -1.30 -4.98
C GLN A 137 -5.41 -1.28 -6.37
N LYS A 138 -5.58 -2.46 -6.97
CA LYS A 138 -6.40 -2.59 -8.17
C LYS A 138 -7.86 -2.25 -7.83
N ILE A 139 -8.55 -1.64 -8.79
CA ILE A 139 -9.92 -1.15 -8.64
C ILE A 139 -10.73 -1.63 -9.84
N PHE A 140 -11.88 -2.25 -9.57
CA PHE A 140 -12.87 -2.59 -10.58
C PHE A 140 -13.77 -1.39 -10.90
N LEU A 141 -14.23 -1.36 -12.14
CA LEU A 141 -15.13 -0.34 -12.68
C LEU A 141 -16.50 -0.95 -13.01
N LEU A 142 -17.52 -0.10 -13.14
CA LEU A 142 -18.85 -0.54 -13.58
C LEU A 142 -18.81 -1.22 -14.97
N SER A 143 -17.85 -0.86 -15.82
CA SER A 143 -17.64 -1.49 -17.13
C SER A 143 -17.20 -2.95 -17.04
N ASP A 144 -16.65 -3.37 -15.90
CA ASP A 144 -16.20 -4.75 -15.69
C ASP A 144 -17.38 -5.67 -15.31
N LEU A 145 -18.54 -5.09 -15.02
CA LEU A 145 -19.72 -5.81 -14.53
C LEU A 145 -20.72 -6.14 -15.65
N LYS A 146 -21.41 -7.27 -15.50
CA LYS A 146 -22.54 -7.64 -16.37
C LYS A 146 -23.84 -7.01 -15.87
N ILE A 147 -24.04 -5.74 -16.19
CA ILE A 147 -25.22 -4.99 -15.75
C ILE A 147 -26.43 -5.31 -16.66
N ILE A 148 -27.54 -5.72 -16.04
CA ILE A 148 -28.84 -5.88 -16.69
C ILE A 148 -29.67 -4.63 -16.40
N LYS A 149 -30.25 -4.04 -17.46
CA LYS A 149 -31.13 -2.88 -17.33
C LYS A 149 -32.39 -3.24 -16.54
N ASP A 150 -32.79 -2.38 -15.62
CA ASP A 150 -34.01 -2.56 -14.85
C ASP A 150 -35.25 -2.48 -15.78
N ASP A 151 -36.14 -3.47 -15.67
CA ASP A 151 -37.46 -3.48 -16.31
C ASP A 151 -38.54 -3.62 -15.22
N PRO A 152 -39.48 -2.67 -15.10
CA PRO A 152 -40.55 -2.72 -14.10
C PRO A 152 -41.35 -4.03 -14.08
N LYS A 153 -41.42 -4.77 -15.20
CA LYS A 153 -42.15 -6.05 -15.29
C LYS A 153 -41.37 -7.24 -14.75
N THR A 154 -40.05 -7.16 -14.68
CA THR A 154 -39.19 -8.29 -14.32
C THR A 154 -38.25 -7.99 -13.16
N ILE A 155 -38.23 -6.75 -12.65
CA ILE A 155 -37.28 -6.29 -11.63
C ILE A 155 -37.35 -7.12 -10.35
N GLU A 156 -38.55 -7.48 -9.87
CA GLU A 156 -38.70 -8.31 -8.67
C GLU A 156 -38.01 -9.67 -8.83
N GLN A 157 -38.26 -10.36 -9.95
CA GLN A 157 -37.63 -11.63 -10.26
C GLN A 157 -36.12 -11.49 -10.50
N ALA A 158 -35.68 -10.39 -11.12
CA ALA A 158 -34.26 -10.11 -11.33
C ALA A 158 -33.52 -9.90 -10.00
N VAL A 159 -34.13 -9.19 -9.05
CA VAL A 159 -33.58 -9.01 -7.69
C VAL A 159 -33.56 -10.34 -6.93
N LYS A 160 -34.61 -11.15 -7.06
CA LYS A 160 -34.65 -12.49 -6.44
C LYS A 160 -33.55 -13.41 -6.99
N ASN A 161 -33.38 -13.46 -8.31
CA ASN A 161 -32.33 -14.24 -8.95
C ASN A 161 -30.93 -13.75 -8.52
N TYR A 162 -30.76 -12.45 -8.35
CA TYR A 162 -29.53 -11.85 -7.84
C TYR A 162 -29.24 -12.26 -6.39
N ASP A 163 -30.25 -12.23 -5.50
CA ASP A 163 -30.13 -12.68 -4.10
C ASP A 163 -29.81 -14.18 -4.00
N ASP A 164 -30.51 -15.02 -4.78
CA ASP A 164 -30.21 -16.45 -4.89
C ASP A 164 -28.79 -16.69 -5.41
N GLY A 165 -28.34 -15.87 -6.37
CA GLY A 165 -26.97 -15.87 -6.89
C GLY A 165 -25.92 -15.59 -5.82
N LEU A 166 -26.11 -14.53 -5.03
CA LEU A 166 -25.23 -14.20 -3.90
C LEU A 166 -25.15 -15.34 -2.88
N ASN A 167 -26.30 -15.90 -2.49
CA ASN A 167 -26.37 -17.01 -1.56
C ASN A 167 -25.64 -18.26 -2.07
N ASN A 168 -25.72 -18.53 -3.37
CA ASN A 168 -25.00 -19.64 -4.00
C ASN A 168 -23.49 -19.41 -4.04
N ILE A 169 -23.03 -18.19 -4.33
CA ILE A 169 -21.61 -17.83 -4.30
C ILE A 169 -21.05 -18.02 -2.89
N TYR A 170 -21.74 -17.50 -1.86
CA TYR A 170 -21.29 -17.65 -0.47
C TYR A 170 -21.16 -19.12 -0.04
N LYS A 171 -22.13 -19.96 -0.40
CA LYS A 171 -22.08 -21.41 -0.11
C LYS A 171 -20.98 -22.15 -0.87
N LYS A 172 -20.63 -21.70 -2.08
CA LYS A 172 -19.61 -22.31 -2.94
C LYS A 172 -18.20 -22.15 -2.37
N HIS A 173 -17.97 -21.10 -1.58
CA HIS A 173 -16.67 -20.74 -1.03
C HIS A 173 -16.71 -20.77 0.50
N PRO A 174 -16.73 -21.96 1.15
CA PRO A 174 -16.69 -22.04 2.61
C PRO A 174 -15.31 -21.63 3.15
N THR A 175 -15.28 -21.15 4.40
CA THR A 175 -14.03 -21.01 5.15
C THR A 175 -14.10 -21.78 6.47
N ASN A 176 -12.96 -22.33 6.87
CA ASN A 176 -12.79 -23.02 8.14
C ASN A 176 -12.01 -22.17 9.16
N ARG A 177 -11.49 -21.01 8.73
CA ARG A 177 -10.63 -20.15 9.54
C ARG A 177 -10.71 -18.69 9.10
N THR A 178 -10.50 -17.79 10.04
CA THR A 178 -10.46 -16.34 9.83
C THR A 178 -9.03 -15.82 9.81
N VAL A 179 -8.82 -14.68 9.14
CA VAL A 179 -7.51 -14.00 9.17
C VAL A 179 -7.12 -13.65 10.60
N MET A 180 -8.08 -13.26 11.46
CA MET A 180 -7.81 -12.95 12.86
C MET A 180 -7.24 -14.14 13.63
N GLU A 181 -7.79 -15.35 13.43
CA GLU A 181 -7.24 -16.57 14.04
C GLU A 181 -5.82 -16.86 13.53
N VAL A 182 -5.52 -16.57 12.26
CA VAL A 182 -4.16 -16.72 11.71
C VAL A 182 -3.20 -15.69 12.32
N LEU A 183 -3.63 -14.43 12.44
CA LEU A 183 -2.83 -13.37 13.06
C LEU A 183 -2.58 -13.63 14.56
N GLN A 184 -3.52 -14.28 15.25
CA GLN A 184 -3.32 -14.74 16.63
C GLN A 184 -2.24 -15.82 16.74
N ASP A 185 -2.20 -16.77 15.81
CA ASP A 185 -1.13 -17.79 15.78
C ASP A 185 0.22 -17.22 15.34
N PHE A 186 0.21 -16.17 14.53
CA PHE A 186 1.41 -15.47 14.08
C PHE A 186 2.11 -14.74 15.24
N ILE A 187 1.36 -14.14 16.15
CA ILE A 187 1.91 -13.41 17.31
C ILE A 187 2.09 -14.39 18.48
N ILE A 188 3.33 -14.77 18.77
CA ILE A 188 3.64 -15.65 19.91
C ILE A 188 3.73 -14.81 21.19
N ASP A 189 4.60 -13.80 21.17
CA ASP A 189 4.80 -12.84 22.24
C ASP A 189 5.38 -11.52 21.68
N GLU A 190 5.77 -10.59 22.56
CA GLU A 190 6.31 -9.28 22.18
C GLU A 190 7.60 -9.33 21.35
N ASN A 191 8.37 -10.42 21.42
CA ASN A 191 9.67 -10.56 20.77
C ASN A 191 9.71 -11.68 19.72
N ASN A 192 8.68 -12.54 19.67
CA ASN A 192 8.67 -13.73 18.82
C ASN A 192 7.42 -13.80 17.95
N VAL A 193 7.62 -14.15 16.68
CA VAL A 193 6.56 -14.40 15.71
C VAL A 193 6.68 -15.80 15.10
N ASN A 194 5.54 -16.40 14.76
CA ASN A 194 5.44 -17.66 14.02
C ASN A 194 5.14 -17.38 12.56
N ILE A 195 6.19 -17.11 11.77
CA ILE A 195 6.05 -16.75 10.35
C ILE A 195 5.30 -17.83 9.55
N ALA A 196 5.53 -19.11 9.87
CA ALA A 196 4.85 -20.22 9.21
C ALA A 196 3.32 -20.17 9.36
N ALA A 197 2.78 -19.51 10.39
CA ALA A 197 1.33 -19.31 10.52
C ALA A 197 0.75 -18.52 9.34
N LEU A 198 1.52 -17.62 8.70
CA LEU A 198 1.04 -16.79 7.60
C LEU A 198 0.75 -17.59 6.31
N GLU A 199 1.26 -18.82 6.18
CA GLU A 199 0.88 -19.72 5.08
C GLU A 199 -0.60 -20.08 5.11
N GLU A 200 -1.23 -20.09 6.30
CA GLU A 200 -2.66 -20.36 6.48
C GLU A 200 -3.56 -19.22 5.97
N LEU A 201 -2.98 -18.09 5.55
CA LEU A 201 -3.71 -17.03 4.84
C LEU A 201 -4.01 -17.41 3.39
N ASP A 202 -3.27 -18.33 2.78
CA ASP A 202 -3.48 -18.73 1.38
C ASP A 202 -4.87 -19.32 1.09
N PRO A 203 -5.38 -20.29 1.85
CA PRO A 203 -6.73 -20.79 1.62
C PRO A 203 -7.81 -19.70 1.81
N ILE A 204 -7.61 -18.79 2.76
CA ILE A 204 -8.52 -17.66 2.99
C ILE A 204 -8.48 -16.71 1.79
N ASN A 205 -7.29 -16.38 1.29
CA ASN A 205 -7.15 -15.46 0.17
C ASN A 205 -7.69 -16.05 -1.14
N MET A 206 -7.50 -17.35 -1.34
CA MET A 206 -8.09 -18.09 -2.47
C MET A 206 -9.63 -18.07 -2.42
N GLN A 207 -10.21 -18.16 -1.22
CA GLN A 207 -11.66 -18.03 -1.03
C GLN A 207 -12.14 -16.61 -1.37
N VAL A 208 -11.50 -15.56 -0.85
CA VAL A 208 -11.85 -14.16 -1.16
C VAL A 208 -11.79 -13.93 -2.67
N LYS A 209 -10.71 -14.40 -3.31
CA LYS A 209 -10.57 -14.34 -4.77
C LYS A 209 -11.67 -15.09 -5.51
N GLY A 210 -12.02 -16.29 -5.06
CA GLY A 210 -13.08 -17.11 -5.66
C GLY A 210 -14.45 -16.42 -5.60
N ILE A 211 -14.79 -15.81 -4.46
CA ILE A 211 -16.03 -15.02 -4.31
C ILE A 211 -16.01 -13.85 -5.29
N MET A 212 -14.95 -13.07 -5.29
CA MET A 212 -14.81 -11.90 -6.16
C MET A 212 -14.89 -12.25 -7.66
N ASP A 213 -14.19 -13.31 -8.09
CA ASP A 213 -14.18 -13.78 -9.48
C ASP A 213 -15.57 -14.27 -9.94
N ASP A 214 -16.41 -14.75 -9.02
CA ASP A 214 -17.80 -15.13 -9.30
C ASP A 214 -18.74 -13.91 -9.29
N LEU A 215 -18.54 -12.95 -8.37
CA LEU A 215 -19.32 -11.71 -8.31
C LEU A 215 -19.18 -10.88 -9.59
N VAL A 216 -17.95 -10.69 -10.09
CA VAL A 216 -17.70 -9.95 -11.35
C VAL A 216 -18.44 -10.57 -12.54
N LYS A 217 -18.61 -11.90 -12.55
CA LYS A 217 -19.29 -12.63 -13.63
C LYS A 217 -20.80 -12.65 -13.48
N MET A 218 -21.32 -12.30 -12.31
CA MET A 218 -22.75 -12.35 -11.99
C MET A 218 -23.50 -11.23 -12.71
N SER A 219 -24.68 -11.57 -13.22
CA SER A 219 -25.58 -10.58 -13.77
C SER A 219 -26.22 -9.75 -12.66
N VAL A 220 -26.09 -8.43 -12.73
CA VAL A 220 -26.53 -7.51 -11.67
C VAL A 220 -27.57 -6.51 -12.19
N PRO A 221 -28.72 -6.33 -11.52
CA PRO A 221 -29.67 -5.28 -11.85
C PRO A 221 -29.04 -3.89 -11.76
N GLN A 222 -29.37 -3.00 -12.70
CA GLN A 222 -28.79 -1.65 -12.79
C GLN A 222 -28.95 -0.86 -11.48
N SER A 223 -30.09 -0.98 -10.79
CA SER A 223 -30.29 -0.30 -9.50
C SER A 223 -29.49 -0.85 -8.32
N ILE A 224 -28.79 -1.99 -8.49
CA ILE A 224 -27.93 -2.63 -7.48
C ILE A 224 -26.44 -2.52 -7.85
N ALA A 225 -26.12 -2.32 -9.14
CA ALA A 225 -24.78 -2.40 -9.69
C ALA A 225 -23.71 -1.58 -8.93
N SER A 226 -24.04 -0.37 -8.47
CA SER A 226 -23.07 0.44 -7.70
C SER A 226 -22.72 -0.20 -6.36
N LEU A 227 -23.71 -0.68 -5.60
CA LEU A 227 -23.47 -1.32 -4.29
C LEU A 227 -22.78 -2.67 -4.44
N HIS A 228 -23.08 -3.39 -5.53
CA HIS A 228 -22.37 -4.61 -5.89
C HIS A 228 -20.89 -4.33 -6.21
N LEU A 229 -20.61 -3.27 -6.96
CA LEU A 229 -19.24 -2.84 -7.25
C LEU A 229 -18.47 -2.47 -5.97
N ASP A 230 -19.11 -1.76 -5.04
CA ASP A 230 -18.51 -1.39 -3.75
C ASP A 230 -18.08 -2.63 -2.96
N VAL A 231 -18.89 -3.70 -2.98
CA VAL A 231 -18.53 -4.98 -2.35
C VAL A 231 -17.36 -5.65 -3.05
N ILE A 232 -17.33 -5.68 -4.39
CA ILE A 232 -16.20 -6.23 -5.15
C ILE A 232 -14.90 -5.49 -4.81
N ASN A 233 -14.93 -4.16 -4.81
CA ASN A 233 -13.74 -3.36 -4.49
C ASN A 233 -13.34 -3.48 -3.00
N GLY A 234 -14.30 -3.67 -2.09
CA GLY A 234 -14.00 -4.01 -0.70
C GLY A 234 -13.32 -5.38 -0.56
N LEU A 235 -13.73 -6.38 -1.35
CA LEU A 235 -13.10 -7.70 -1.39
C LEU A 235 -11.71 -7.66 -2.02
N GLU A 236 -11.52 -6.91 -3.11
CA GLU A 236 -10.19 -6.69 -3.71
C GLU A 236 -9.23 -6.03 -2.70
N ARG A 237 -9.71 -5.01 -1.98
CA ARG A 237 -8.94 -4.37 -0.91
C ARG A 237 -8.53 -5.35 0.19
N LEU A 238 -9.45 -6.24 0.59
CA LEU A 238 -9.14 -7.30 1.56
C LEU A 238 -8.15 -8.32 0.99
N TYR A 239 -8.31 -8.72 -0.27
CA TYR A 239 -7.44 -9.69 -0.96
C TYR A 239 -6.00 -9.20 -1.03
N GLU A 240 -5.80 -7.95 -1.46
CA GLU A 240 -4.47 -7.31 -1.49
C GLU A 240 -3.91 -7.13 -0.09
N ASN A 241 -4.76 -6.75 0.87
CA ASN A 241 -4.34 -6.61 2.25
C ASN A 241 -3.83 -7.93 2.85
N ILE A 242 -4.50 -9.06 2.59
CA ILE A 242 -4.04 -10.38 3.02
C ILE A 242 -2.70 -10.74 2.36
N ASN A 243 -2.54 -10.47 1.06
CA ASN A 243 -1.25 -10.69 0.37
C ASN A 243 -0.12 -9.85 0.97
N ASN A 244 -0.39 -8.59 1.31
CA ASN A 244 0.59 -7.70 1.89
C ASN A 244 1.03 -8.16 3.29
N ILE A 245 0.12 -8.71 4.12
CA ILE A 245 0.48 -9.29 5.43
C ILE A 245 1.54 -10.39 5.26
N LYS A 246 1.44 -11.20 4.20
CA LYS A 246 2.39 -12.30 3.93
C LYS A 246 3.80 -11.82 3.57
N LEU A 247 3.98 -10.53 3.28
CA LEU A 247 5.29 -9.96 2.94
C LEU A 247 6.18 -9.75 4.16
N PHE A 248 5.82 -10.23 5.35
CA PHE A 248 6.55 -9.95 6.59
C PHE A 248 8.05 -10.25 6.52
N GLU A 249 8.48 -11.31 5.83
CA GLU A 249 9.90 -11.65 5.66
C GLU A 249 10.63 -10.80 4.60
N THR A 250 9.90 -10.33 3.59
CA THR A 250 10.49 -9.69 2.40
C THR A 250 10.34 -8.18 2.39
N ASP A 251 9.29 -7.65 3.02
CA ASP A 251 8.96 -6.23 3.14
C ASP A 251 8.10 -5.99 4.39
N VAL A 252 8.77 -5.86 5.54
CA VAL A 252 8.13 -5.74 6.85
C VAL A 252 7.29 -4.47 6.98
N VAL A 253 7.68 -3.36 6.33
CA VAL A 253 6.92 -2.10 6.35
C VAL A 253 5.56 -2.30 5.69
N VAL A 254 5.51 -2.96 4.53
CA VAL A 254 4.24 -3.29 3.85
C VAL A 254 3.39 -4.24 4.70
N ALA A 255 4.00 -5.27 5.29
CA ALA A 255 3.28 -6.23 6.11
C ALA A 255 2.67 -5.60 7.37
N LEU A 256 3.44 -4.79 8.10
CA LEU A 256 2.96 -4.08 9.29
C LEU A 256 1.87 -3.05 8.93
N GLY A 257 2.04 -2.35 7.82
CA GLY A 257 1.00 -1.46 7.30
C GLY A 257 -0.29 -2.22 6.98
N ALA A 258 -0.18 -3.40 6.40
CA ALA A 258 -1.32 -4.24 6.09
C ALA A 258 -2.01 -4.79 7.35
N ILE A 259 -1.25 -5.25 8.35
CA ILE A 259 -1.79 -5.67 9.65
C ILE A 259 -2.54 -4.52 10.33
N SER A 260 -1.94 -3.32 10.35
CA SER A 260 -2.54 -2.11 10.94
C SER A 260 -3.85 -1.71 10.26
N GLN A 261 -3.92 -1.86 8.92
CA GLN A 261 -5.10 -1.49 8.14
C GLN A 261 -6.18 -2.58 8.08
N TYR A 262 -5.89 -3.82 8.50
CA TYR A 262 -6.79 -4.96 8.36
C TYR A 262 -8.19 -4.66 8.92
N GLN A 263 -8.28 -4.18 10.15
CA GLN A 263 -9.56 -3.85 10.77
C GLN A 263 -10.32 -2.77 10.00
N THR A 264 -9.64 -1.70 9.57
CA THR A 264 -10.27 -0.63 8.80
C THR A 264 -10.82 -1.15 7.46
N ASN A 265 -10.10 -2.06 6.81
CA ASN A 265 -10.50 -2.68 5.55
C ASN A 265 -11.73 -3.57 5.74
N THR A 266 -11.76 -4.38 6.81
CA THR A 266 -12.90 -5.26 7.11
C THR A 266 -14.14 -4.46 7.53
N ASP A 267 -13.99 -3.39 8.30
CA ASP A 267 -15.11 -2.53 8.71
C ASP A 267 -15.75 -1.84 7.49
N LEU A 268 -14.92 -1.40 6.53
CA LEU A 268 -15.41 -0.84 5.28
C LEU A 268 -16.17 -1.89 4.44
N LEU A 269 -15.62 -3.10 4.32
CA LEU A 269 -16.24 -4.20 3.61
C LEU A 269 -17.59 -4.59 4.23
N GLU A 270 -17.66 -4.69 5.56
CA GLU A 270 -18.90 -4.97 6.28
C GLU A 270 -19.96 -3.90 6.02
N LYS A 271 -19.56 -2.62 6.04
CA LYS A 271 -20.45 -1.50 5.77
C LYS A 271 -21.06 -1.57 4.37
N VAL A 272 -20.25 -1.80 3.33
CA VAL A 272 -20.74 -1.87 1.95
C VAL A 272 -21.60 -3.12 1.71
N ALA A 273 -21.24 -4.26 2.32
CA ALA A 273 -22.03 -5.49 2.26
C ALA A 273 -23.40 -5.34 2.96
N THR A 274 -23.44 -4.62 4.08
CA THR A 274 -24.68 -4.31 4.80
C THR A 274 -25.59 -3.41 3.98
N ASN A 275 -25.03 -2.37 3.33
CA ASN A 275 -25.80 -1.49 2.44
C ASN A 275 -26.43 -2.24 1.27
N LEU A 276 -25.65 -3.14 0.64
CA LEU A 276 -26.14 -4.02 -0.41
C LEU A 276 -27.30 -4.90 0.09
N THR A 277 -27.09 -5.60 1.20
CA THR A 277 -28.08 -6.51 1.80
C THR A 277 -29.39 -5.78 2.16
N ASN A 278 -29.29 -4.60 2.76
CA ASN A 278 -30.46 -3.80 3.10
C ASN A 278 -31.23 -3.34 1.87
N THR A 279 -30.53 -2.97 0.80
CA THR A 279 -31.15 -2.56 -0.47
C THR A 279 -31.90 -3.73 -1.14
N ILE A 280 -31.32 -4.93 -1.12
CA ILE A 280 -31.98 -6.14 -1.63
C ILE A 280 -33.25 -6.41 -0.83
N LYS A 281 -33.18 -6.40 0.51
CA LYS A 281 -34.34 -6.63 1.39
C LYS A 281 -35.46 -5.62 1.12
N GLN A 282 -35.14 -4.34 0.97
CA GLN A 282 -36.13 -3.31 0.65
C GLN A 282 -36.79 -3.55 -0.72
N LYS A 283 -36.01 -3.99 -1.73
CA LYS A 283 -36.53 -4.29 -3.07
C LYS A 283 -37.38 -5.56 -3.15
N LEU A 284 -37.18 -6.52 -2.24
CA LEU A 284 -37.96 -7.75 -2.15
C LEU A 284 -39.19 -7.63 -1.24
N SER A 285 -39.25 -6.59 -0.40
CA SER A 285 -40.38 -6.35 0.53
C SER A 285 -41.46 -5.42 -0.03
N ASN A 286 -41.21 -4.81 -1.20
CA ASN A 286 -42.11 -3.92 -1.93
C ASN A 286 -42.70 -4.64 -3.13
#